data_AF-A0A7Y5Y0P7-F1
#
_entry.id   AF-A0A7Y5Y0P7-F1
#
_cell.length_a   1.000
_cell.length_b   1.000
_cell.length_c   1.000
_cell.angle_alpha   90.00
_cell.angle_beta   90.00
_cell.angle_gamma   90.00
#
_symmetry.space_group_name_H-M   'P 1'
#
loop_
_entity.id
_entity.type
_entity.pdbx_description
1 polymer ?
#
loop_
_entity_poly.entity_id
_entity_poly.type
_entity_poly.pdbx_seq_one_letter_code
_entity_poly.pdbx_strand_id
1 'polypeptide(L)'
;SRAPGFLGIKAQSELDHRYLTEDVGWSLILFTDLAAKLGVPTPVMDALIQITSVVLARDLRAEGRRTLRTLGLDGLSPEELAAL
;
A
#
# COMPACT_ATOMS: atom_id res chain seq x y z
N SER A 1 -7.25 -6.77 -22.49
CA SER A 1 -5.84 -6.92 -22.91
C SER A 1 -5.77 -7.85 -24.11
N ARG A 2 -4.80 -7.67 -25.02
CA ARG A 2 -4.57 -8.59 -26.16
C ARG A 2 -3.55 -9.69 -25.83
N ALA A 3 -2.92 -9.66 -24.66
CA ALA A 3 -1.96 -10.70 -24.28
C ALA A 3 -2.70 -12.00 -23.91
N PRO A 4 -2.32 -13.16 -24.48
CA PRO A 4 -3.02 -14.43 -24.26
C PRO A 4 -3.18 -14.83 -22.78
N GLY A 5 -2.21 -14.48 -21.93
CA GLY A 5 -2.24 -14.79 -20.50
C GLY A 5 -3.31 -14.07 -19.67
N PHE A 6 -3.95 -13.02 -20.20
CA PHE A 6 -5.06 -12.33 -19.52
C PHE A 6 -6.44 -12.81 -20.00
N LEU A 7 -6.51 -13.77 -20.93
CA LEU A 7 -7.78 -14.31 -21.40
C LEU A 7 -8.51 -15.01 -20.25
N GLY A 8 -9.78 -14.65 -20.03
CA GLY A 8 -10.62 -15.23 -18.98
C GLY A 8 -10.46 -14.59 -17.59
N ILE A 9 -9.47 -13.73 -17.37
CA ILE A 9 -9.33 -12.97 -16.10
C ILE A 9 -10.37 -11.85 -16.09
N LYS A 10 -11.22 -11.85 -15.06
CA LYS A 10 -12.30 -10.87 -14.86
C LYS A 10 -11.96 -9.90 -13.74
N ALA A 11 -12.64 -8.75 -13.77
CA ALA A 11 -12.71 -7.88 -12.60
C ALA A 11 -13.43 -8.61 -11.45
N GLN A 12 -13.14 -8.18 -10.23
CA GLN A 12 -13.77 -8.73 -9.03
C GLN A 12 -15.20 -8.25 -8.92
N SER A 13 -16.07 -9.10 -8.37
CA SER A 13 -17.50 -8.79 -8.19
C SER A 13 -17.77 -7.88 -7.01
N GLU A 14 -16.81 -7.74 -6.10
CA GLU A 14 -16.93 -7.01 -4.84
C GLU A 14 -15.70 -6.12 -4.62
N LEU A 15 -15.92 -5.02 -3.91
CA LEU A 15 -14.87 -4.05 -3.59
C LEU A 15 -13.99 -4.53 -2.43
N ASP A 16 -14.56 -5.22 -1.46
CA ASP A 16 -13.78 -5.86 -0.38
C ASP A 16 -13.06 -7.10 -0.93
N HIS A 17 -11.95 -6.85 -1.59
CA HIS A 17 -11.12 -7.85 -2.24
C HIS A 17 -9.65 -7.53 -2.01
N ARG A 18 -8.79 -8.57 -2.07
CA ARG A 18 -7.34 -8.45 -1.83
C ARG A 18 -6.62 -7.41 -2.68
N TYR A 19 -7.14 -7.07 -3.86
CA TYR A 19 -6.56 -5.98 -4.68
C TYR A 19 -6.65 -4.61 -3.99
N LEU A 20 -7.69 -4.38 -3.18
CA LEU A 20 -7.78 -3.15 -2.38
C LEU A 20 -7.21 -3.36 -0.98
N THR A 21 -7.53 -4.49 -0.34
CA THR A 21 -7.11 -4.70 1.06
C THR A 21 -5.63 -5.04 1.24
N GLU A 22 -5.00 -5.76 0.29
CA GLU A 22 -3.56 -6.06 0.32
C GLU A 22 -2.76 -5.00 -0.43
N ASP A 23 -3.03 -4.76 -1.73
CA ASP A 23 -2.16 -3.89 -2.53
C ASP A 23 -2.22 -2.43 -2.04
N VAL A 24 -3.40 -1.93 -1.66
CA VAL A 24 -3.52 -0.58 -1.09
C VAL A 24 -3.36 -0.60 0.42
N GLY A 25 -4.13 -1.43 1.11
CA GLY A 25 -4.17 -1.45 2.58
C GLY A 25 -2.87 -1.91 3.24
N TRP A 26 -2.02 -2.70 2.58
CA TRP A 26 -0.74 -3.13 3.12
C TRP A 26 0.44 -2.58 2.32
N SER A 27 0.48 -2.80 1.01
CA SER A 27 1.67 -2.48 0.20
C SER A 27 1.86 -0.96 0.03
N LEU A 28 0.82 -0.23 -0.39
CA LEU A 28 0.92 1.23 -0.48
C LEU A 28 1.10 1.89 0.88
N ILE A 29 0.47 1.38 1.95
CA ILE A 29 0.74 1.87 3.31
C ILE A 29 2.23 1.74 3.65
N LEU A 30 2.83 0.56 3.47
CA LEU A 30 4.25 0.35 3.74
C LEU A 30 5.13 1.27 2.87
N PHE A 31 4.82 1.43 1.59
CA PHE A 31 5.63 2.26 0.70
C PHE A 31 5.54 3.75 1.03
N THR A 32 4.35 4.25 1.39
CA THR A 32 4.20 5.66 1.81
C THR A 32 4.83 5.92 3.18
N ASP A 33 4.79 4.96 4.10
CA ASP A 33 5.47 5.03 5.39
C ASP A 33 7.01 5.04 5.24
N LEU A 34 7.55 4.18 4.36
CA LEU A 34 8.96 4.21 4.00
C LEU A 34 9.35 5.52 3.30
N ALA A 35 8.56 5.98 2.33
CA ALA A 35 8.83 7.22 1.62
C ALA A 35 8.85 8.43 2.57
N ALA A 36 7.95 8.48 3.56
CA ALA A 36 7.93 9.50 4.59
C ALA A 36 9.23 9.51 5.42
N LYS A 37 9.71 8.33 5.85
CA LYS A 37 11.01 8.16 6.54
C LYS A 37 12.18 8.69 5.71
N LEU A 38 12.11 8.57 4.38
CA LEU A 38 13.14 9.02 3.43
C LEU A 38 12.94 10.46 2.91
N GLY A 39 11.89 11.16 3.35
CA GLY A 39 11.58 12.51 2.88
C GLY A 39 11.11 12.58 1.41
N VAL A 40 10.62 11.48 0.84
CA VAL A 40 10.13 11.42 -0.54
C VAL A 40 8.60 11.59 -0.57
N PRO A 41 8.07 12.60 -1.28
CA PRO A 41 6.63 12.80 -1.39
C PRO A 41 5.99 11.76 -2.32
N THR A 42 4.79 11.28 -1.95
CA THR A 42 4.08 10.20 -2.67
C THR A 42 2.61 10.52 -2.98
N PRO A 43 2.30 11.70 -3.54
CA PRO A 43 0.94 12.25 -3.58
C PRO A 43 -0.08 11.35 -4.30
N VAL A 44 0.35 10.61 -5.32
CA VAL A 44 -0.55 9.70 -6.06
C VAL A 44 -0.87 8.45 -5.24
N MET A 45 0.11 7.87 -4.54
CA MET A 45 -0.16 6.76 -3.63
C MET A 45 -1.06 7.22 -2.48
N ASP A 46 -0.84 8.45 -2.00
CA ASP A 46 -1.65 9.02 -0.94
C ASP A 46 -3.12 9.21 -1.35
N ALA A 47 -3.35 9.70 -2.57
CA ALA A 47 -4.68 9.81 -3.14
C ALA A 47 -5.37 8.44 -3.33
N LEU A 48 -4.63 7.42 -3.79
CA LEU A 48 -5.16 6.07 -3.95
C LEU A 48 -5.57 5.45 -2.61
N ILE A 49 -4.74 5.62 -1.58
CA ILE A 49 -5.05 5.18 -0.21
C ILE A 49 -6.33 5.89 0.29
N GLN A 50 -6.45 7.20 0.06
CA GLN A 50 -7.64 7.97 0.46
C GLN A 50 -8.91 7.46 -0.23
N ILE A 51 -8.87 7.30 -1.56
CA ILE A 51 -10.02 6.81 -2.34
C ILE A 51 -10.41 5.41 -1.87
N THR A 52 -9.43 4.52 -1.70
CA THR A 52 -9.70 3.14 -1.27
C THR A 52 -10.26 3.08 0.13
N SER A 53 -9.78 3.94 1.03
CA SER A 53 -10.32 4.06 2.40
C SER A 53 -11.80 4.46 2.39
N VAL A 54 -12.17 5.41 1.53
CA VAL A 54 -13.58 5.83 1.35
C VAL A 54 -14.42 4.70 0.79
N VAL A 55 -13.95 4.04 -0.27
CA VAL A 55 -14.69 2.96 -0.97
C VAL A 55 -14.91 1.74 -0.06
N LEU A 56 -13.94 1.41 0.79
CA LEU A 56 -14.06 0.32 1.77
C LEU A 56 -14.70 0.76 3.10
N ALA A 57 -15.02 2.04 3.27
CA ALA A 57 -15.50 2.63 4.53
C ALA A 57 -14.58 2.30 5.74
N ARG A 58 -13.27 2.33 5.53
CA ARG A 58 -12.23 1.96 6.49
C ARG A 58 -11.05 2.90 6.39
N ASP A 59 -10.53 3.38 7.52
CA ASP A 59 -9.31 4.18 7.51
C ASP A 59 -8.08 3.27 7.42
N LEU A 60 -7.63 3.00 6.20
CA LEU A 60 -6.53 2.07 5.94
C LEU A 60 -5.20 2.57 6.53
N ARG A 61 -5.00 3.89 6.65
CA ARG A 61 -3.80 4.43 7.30
C ARG A 61 -3.84 4.22 8.80
N ALA A 62 -4.97 4.52 9.43
CA ALA A 62 -5.12 4.34 10.87
C ALA A 62 -5.04 2.87 11.29
N GLU A 63 -5.51 1.94 10.44
CA GLU A 63 -5.33 0.50 10.66
C GLU A 63 -3.85 0.11 10.74
N GLY A 64 -2.98 0.77 9.95
CA GLY A 64 -1.52 0.66 10.07
C GLY A 64 -0.97 -0.76 10.01
N ARG A 65 -1.64 -1.67 9.29
CA ARG A 65 -1.39 -3.13 9.35
C ARG A 65 0.03 -3.51 8.93
N ARG A 66 0.68 -2.71 8.07
CA ARG A 66 2.06 -2.91 7.64
C ARG A 66 2.78 -1.57 7.45
N THR A 67 3.63 -1.25 8.40
CA THR A 67 4.48 -0.05 8.51
C THR A 67 5.90 -0.46 8.93
N LEU A 68 6.88 0.42 8.79
CA LEU A 68 8.22 0.26 9.33
C LEU A 68 8.18 -0.08 10.81
N ARG A 69 7.31 0.61 11.58
CA ARG A 69 7.12 0.33 13.02
C ARG A 69 6.64 -1.10 13.28
N THR A 70 5.62 -1.57 12.57
CA THR A 70 5.13 -2.95 12.75
C THR A 70 6.14 -4.01 12.32
N LEU A 71 7.12 -3.64 11.49
CA LEU A 71 8.20 -4.51 11.04
C LEU A 71 9.47 -4.38 11.89
N GLY A 72 9.49 -3.50 12.90
CA GLY A 72 10.68 -3.24 13.73
C GLY A 72 11.81 -2.51 13.00
N LEU A 73 11.48 -1.74 11.96
CA LEU A 73 12.42 -1.05 11.07
C LEU A 73 12.41 0.48 11.26
N ASP A 74 11.50 1.03 12.07
CA ASP A 74 11.34 2.48 12.27
C ASP A 74 12.53 3.12 12.99
N GLY A 75 13.29 2.34 13.76
CA GLY A 75 14.53 2.78 14.40
C GLY A 75 15.73 2.94 13.46
N LEU A 76 15.69 2.34 12.27
CA LEU A 76 16.84 2.32 11.36
C LEU A 76 17.02 3.65 10.62
N SER A 77 18.25 4.02 10.32
CA SER A 77 18.57 5.12 9.40
C SER A 77 18.28 4.72 7.93
N PRO A 78 18.19 5.69 7.01
CA PRO A 78 18.12 5.39 5.57
C PRO A 78 19.25 4.47 5.07
N GLU A 79 20.46 4.66 5.57
CA GLU A 79 21.63 3.87 5.21
C GLU A 79 21.53 2.44 5.77
N GLU A 80 21.06 2.28 7.00
CA GLU A 80 20.82 0.97 7.60
C GLU A 80 19.71 0.21 6.88
N LEU A 81 18.62 0.89 6.50
CA LEU A 81 17.54 0.32 5.69
C LEU A 81 18.02 -0.14 4.31
N ALA A 82 18.90 0.62 3.68
CA ALA A 82 19.47 0.28 2.38
C ALA A 82 20.45 -0.91 2.44
N ALA A 83 20.96 -1.23 3.62
CA ALA A 83 21.91 -2.32 3.86
C ALA A 83 21.24 -3.64 4.28
N LEU A 84 19.91 -3.67 4.45
CA LEU A 84 19.12 -4.88 4.72
C LEU A 84 19.06 -5.80 3.48
#